data_AF-A0A2G8JL05-F1
#
_entry.id   AF-A0A2G8JL05-F1
#
_cell.length_a   1.000
_cell.length_b   1.000
_cell.length_c   1.000
_cell.angle_alpha   90.00
_cell.angle_beta   90.00
_cell.angle_gamma   90.00
#
_symmetry.space_group_name_H-M   'P 1'
#
loop_
_entity.id
_entity.type
_entity.pdbx_description
1 polymer ?
#
loop_
_entity_poly.entity_id
_entity_poly.type
_entity_poly.pdbx_seq_one_letter_code
_entity_poly.pdbx_strand_id
1 'polypeptide(L)'
;MAVSVDLPDPTSPFRPIHPRHKQDIAHRLYLGARALAYSETETIYRGPFPKEICDTSGHQIKVKYQFDNIKLLSEDIFEVYCSENTSSEEEEEADSEDGWIRVNQVIKTDSTSLMLTYQCPGNILATSLRYIWKDNPCEFKKCAVYGEKSDLPGPPFKLKVNSSCIL
;
A
#
# COMPACT_ATOMS: atom_id res chain seq x y z
N MET A 1 -13.48 -3.77 1.93
CA MET A 1 -14.11 -2.49 1.57
C MET A 1 -13.69 -2.10 0.15
N ALA A 2 -14.50 -1.33 -0.57
CA ALA A 2 -14.06 -0.75 -1.84
C ALA A 2 -12.91 0.22 -1.59
N VAL A 3 -11.93 0.24 -2.49
CA VAL A 3 -10.78 1.13 -2.36
C VAL A 3 -11.02 2.40 -3.16
N SER A 4 -11.21 3.50 -2.46
CA SER A 4 -11.47 4.81 -3.05
C SER A 4 -10.53 5.85 -2.45
N VAL A 5 -9.28 5.84 -2.90
CA VAL A 5 -8.28 6.86 -2.50
C VAL A 5 -8.68 8.18 -3.16
N ASP A 6 -9.34 9.06 -2.41
CA ASP A 6 -9.74 10.41 -2.84
C ASP A 6 -8.64 11.39 -2.42
N LEU A 7 -7.98 12.00 -3.41
CA LEU A 7 -6.79 12.82 -3.21
C LEU A 7 -7.03 14.24 -3.68
N PRO A 8 -6.44 15.24 -3.02
CA PRO A 8 -6.49 16.62 -3.49
C PRO A 8 -5.88 16.74 -4.89
N ASP A 9 -6.27 17.79 -5.61
CA ASP A 9 -5.66 18.15 -6.90
C ASP A 9 -4.93 19.49 -6.78
N PRO A 10 -3.61 19.48 -6.52
CA PRO A 10 -2.81 20.70 -6.39
C PRO A 10 -2.87 21.61 -7.63
N THR A 11 -3.21 21.07 -8.81
CA THR A 11 -3.26 21.80 -10.08
C THR A 11 -4.65 22.36 -10.42
N SER A 12 -5.64 22.12 -9.57
CA SER A 12 -7.02 22.55 -9.81
C SER A 12 -7.14 24.07 -9.90
N PRO A 13 -7.82 24.62 -10.94
CA PRO A 13 -8.07 26.05 -11.04
C PRO A 13 -9.04 26.57 -9.98
N PHE A 14 -9.74 25.68 -9.26
CA PHE A 14 -10.74 26.01 -8.24
C PHE A 14 -10.24 25.85 -6.79
N ARG A 15 -8.92 25.68 -6.60
CA ARG A 15 -8.20 25.36 -5.34
C ARG A 15 -7.99 23.84 -5.11
N PRO A 16 -6.96 23.45 -4.33
CA PRO A 16 -6.52 22.05 -4.21
C PRO A 16 -7.51 21.07 -3.58
N ILE A 17 -8.50 21.56 -2.83
CA ILE A 17 -9.49 20.74 -2.09
C ILE A 17 -10.60 20.17 -2.99
N HIS A 18 -10.58 20.44 -4.30
CA HIS A 18 -11.57 19.92 -5.24
C HIS A 18 -10.97 18.78 -6.09
N PRO A 19 -10.97 17.52 -5.59
CA PRO A 19 -10.59 16.36 -6.40
C PRO A 19 -11.37 16.34 -7.71
N ARG A 20 -10.67 16.30 -8.85
CA ARG A 20 -11.29 16.24 -10.19
C ARG A 20 -11.98 14.90 -10.47
N HIS A 21 -11.62 13.88 -9.69
CA HIS A 21 -11.91 12.49 -10.00
C HIS A 21 -13.07 11.91 -9.20
N LYS A 22 -14.02 12.75 -8.74
CA LYS A 22 -15.17 12.31 -7.94
C LYS A 22 -16.03 11.25 -8.66
N GLN A 23 -16.09 11.26 -9.99
CA GLN A 23 -16.77 10.23 -10.76
C GLN A 23 -16.06 8.87 -10.65
N ASP A 24 -14.72 8.85 -10.76
CA ASP A 24 -13.92 7.62 -10.58
C ASP A 24 -14.11 7.06 -9.15
N ILE A 25 -14.08 7.92 -8.14
CA ILE A 25 -14.32 7.57 -6.73
C ILE A 25 -15.73 7.01 -6.54
N ALA A 26 -16.76 7.70 -7.02
CA ALA A 26 -18.15 7.26 -6.92
C ALA A 26 -18.38 5.92 -7.61
N HIS A 27 -17.78 5.70 -8.78
CA HIS A 27 -17.89 4.43 -9.50
C HIS A 27 -17.27 3.27 -8.70
N ARG A 28 -16.09 3.47 -8.09
CA ARG A 28 -15.44 2.45 -7.24
C ARG A 28 -16.29 2.09 -6.02
N LEU A 29 -16.88 3.10 -5.38
CA LEU A 29 -17.81 2.90 -4.24
C LEU A 29 -19.07 2.16 -4.67
N TYR A 30 -19.64 2.53 -5.83
CA TYR A 30 -20.81 1.85 -6.41
C TYR A 30 -20.54 0.37 -6.67
N LEU A 31 -19.40 0.01 -7.27
CA LEU A 31 -19.05 -1.40 -7.51
C LEU A 31 -18.98 -2.21 -6.21
N GLY A 32 -18.42 -1.63 -5.14
CA GLY A 32 -18.39 -2.30 -3.83
C GLY A 32 -19.77 -2.43 -3.19
N ALA A 33 -20.59 -1.39 -3.27
CA ALA A 33 -21.96 -1.40 -2.76
C ALA A 33 -22.81 -2.43 -3.52
N ARG A 34 -22.68 -2.51 -4.86
CA ARG A 34 -23.39 -3.47 -5.70
C ARG A 34 -22.99 -4.91 -5.38
N ALA A 35 -21.69 -5.18 -5.27
CA ALA A 35 -21.19 -6.50 -4.92
C ALA A 35 -21.73 -6.98 -3.55
N LEU A 36 -21.82 -6.07 -2.58
CA LEU A 36 -22.39 -6.38 -1.26
C LEU A 36 -23.92 -6.57 -1.32
N ALA A 37 -24.64 -5.63 -1.91
CA ALA A 37 -26.11 -5.62 -1.91
C ALA A 37 -26.72 -6.79 -2.70
N TYR A 38 -26.06 -7.21 -3.77
CA TYR A 38 -26.53 -8.27 -4.66
C TYR A 38 -25.72 -9.57 -4.56
N SER A 39 -24.76 -9.66 -3.64
CA SER A 39 -23.87 -10.82 -3.47
C SER A 39 -23.16 -11.23 -4.78
N GLU A 40 -22.78 -10.25 -5.61
CA GLU A 40 -22.05 -10.52 -6.84
C GLU A 40 -20.61 -10.96 -6.52
N THR A 41 -20.19 -12.10 -7.06
CA THR A 41 -18.83 -12.64 -6.89
C THR A 41 -17.85 -12.16 -7.96
N GLU A 42 -18.36 -11.85 -9.16
CA GLU A 42 -17.54 -11.52 -10.33
C GLU A 42 -17.20 -10.03 -10.44
N THR A 43 -17.85 -9.17 -9.66
CA THR A 43 -17.56 -7.73 -9.66
C THR A 43 -16.25 -7.47 -8.91
N ILE A 44 -15.23 -6.98 -9.61
CA ILE A 44 -13.97 -6.58 -9.00
C ILE A 44 -14.12 -5.16 -8.44
N TYR A 45 -14.08 -5.03 -7.11
CA TYR A 45 -14.19 -3.74 -6.40
C TYR A 45 -13.07 -3.50 -5.38
N ARG A 46 -12.11 -4.42 -5.28
CA ARG A 46 -10.94 -4.34 -4.40
C ARG A 46 -9.68 -4.29 -5.26
N GLY A 47 -8.74 -3.42 -4.91
CA GLY A 47 -7.39 -3.48 -5.47
C GLY A 47 -6.51 -4.49 -4.73
N PRO A 48 -5.24 -4.63 -5.14
CA PRO A 48 -4.30 -5.55 -4.52
C PRO A 48 -4.09 -5.24 -3.04
N PHE A 49 -4.27 -6.23 -2.18
CA PHE A 49 -3.92 -6.15 -0.76
C PHE A 49 -2.84 -7.20 -0.45
N PRO A 50 -1.83 -6.88 0.39
CA PRO A 50 -0.82 -7.85 0.78
C PRO A 50 -1.45 -9.08 1.44
N LYS A 51 -1.09 -10.27 0.96
CA LYS A 51 -1.33 -11.55 1.62
C LYS A 51 -0.24 -11.83 2.65
N GLU A 52 0.99 -11.46 2.31
CA GLU A 52 2.18 -11.80 3.07
C GLU A 52 3.21 -10.69 2.92
N ILE A 53 3.82 -10.33 4.06
CA ILE A 53 4.92 -9.38 4.18
C ILE A 53 5.96 -10.03 5.06
N CYS A 54 7.14 -10.27 4.52
CA CYS A 54 8.19 -10.99 5.21
C CYS A 54 9.56 -10.40 4.88
N ASP A 55 10.43 -10.38 5.88
CA ASP A 55 11.84 -10.09 5.69
C ASP A 55 12.51 -11.24 4.93
N THR A 56 13.46 -10.86 4.10
CA THR A 56 14.33 -11.72 3.32
C THR A 56 15.76 -11.30 3.62
N SER A 57 16.70 -12.24 3.58
CA SER A 57 18.09 -12.00 3.97
C SER A 57 18.67 -10.78 3.26
N GLY A 58 19.19 -9.81 4.02
CA GLY A 58 19.91 -8.65 3.48
C GLY A 58 19.11 -7.35 3.41
N HIS A 59 18.27 -7.06 4.41
CA HIS A 59 17.47 -5.81 4.51
C HIS A 59 16.51 -5.63 3.33
N GLN A 60 15.85 -6.73 2.96
CA GLN A 60 14.86 -6.75 1.89
C GLN A 60 13.54 -7.32 2.41
N ILE A 61 12.42 -6.70 2.06
CA ILE A 61 11.08 -7.21 2.39
C ILE A 61 10.44 -7.69 1.10
N LYS A 62 9.92 -8.93 1.13
CA LYS A 62 9.04 -9.43 0.09
C LYS A 62 7.59 -9.14 0.46
N VAL A 63 6.85 -8.54 -0.47
CA VAL A 63 5.41 -8.30 -0.35
C VAL A 63 4.70 -9.10 -1.44
N LYS A 64 3.88 -10.08 -1.04
CA LYS A 64 3.08 -10.90 -1.94
C LYS A 64 1.63 -10.49 -1.84
N TYR A 65 0.99 -10.18 -2.97
CA TYR A 65 -0.39 -9.72 -3.02
C TYR A 65 -1.37 -10.88 -3.23
N GLN A 66 -2.55 -10.79 -2.59
CA GLN A 66 -3.68 -11.67 -2.92
C GLN A 66 -4.43 -11.10 -4.13
N PHE A 67 -3.81 -11.17 -5.31
CA PHE A 67 -4.37 -10.62 -6.55
C PHE A 67 -3.79 -11.34 -7.77
N ASP A 68 -4.53 -11.38 -8.89
CA ASP A 68 -4.09 -12.13 -10.08
C ASP A 68 -2.80 -11.58 -10.67
N ASN A 69 -2.79 -10.27 -10.96
CA ASN A 69 -1.62 -9.56 -11.46
C ASN A 69 -1.63 -8.11 -10.96
N ILE A 70 -0.46 -7.60 -10.56
CA ILE A 70 -0.27 -6.22 -10.11
C ILE A 70 0.52 -5.40 -11.13
N LYS A 71 0.27 -4.10 -11.15
CA LYS A 71 1.03 -3.08 -11.86
C LYS A 71 1.73 -2.19 -10.84
N LEU A 72 3.03 -1.97 -11.02
CA LEU A 72 3.83 -1.01 -10.25
C LEU A 72 3.96 0.27 -11.08
N LEU A 73 3.52 1.41 -10.55
CA LEU A 73 3.56 2.72 -11.22
C LEU A 73 4.55 3.70 -10.58
N SER A 74 4.89 3.48 -9.32
CA SER A 74 5.76 4.34 -8.51
C SER A 74 6.44 3.50 -7.43
N GLU A 75 7.61 3.94 -6.97
CA GLU A 75 8.43 3.26 -5.96
C GLU A 75 8.44 4.02 -4.62
N ASP A 76 7.94 5.27 -4.59
CA ASP A 76 8.25 6.25 -3.54
C ASP A 76 7.26 6.28 -2.35
N ILE A 77 6.41 5.26 -2.22
CA ILE A 77 5.23 5.30 -1.33
C ILE A 77 5.37 4.38 -0.12
N PHE A 78 6.26 3.40 -0.19
CA PHE A 78 6.47 2.44 0.90
C PHE A 78 7.39 3.02 1.96
N GLU A 79 7.03 2.82 3.21
CA GLU A 79 7.84 3.23 4.37
C GLU A 79 7.92 2.08 5.37
N VAL A 80 9.08 1.91 5.97
CA VAL A 80 9.35 0.90 7.01
C VAL A 80 9.56 1.58 8.36
N TYR A 81 9.22 0.87 9.42
CA TYR A 81 9.60 1.22 10.78
C TYR A 81 10.62 0.21 11.27
N CYS A 82 11.72 0.72 11.85
CA CYS A 82 12.83 -0.09 12.33
C CYS A 82 12.87 -0.03 13.85
N SER A 83 12.83 -1.18 14.51
CA SER A 83 12.99 -1.28 15.97
C SER A 83 13.79 -2.51 16.36
N GLU A 84 14.54 -2.41 17.46
CA GLU A 84 15.31 -3.50 18.05
C GLU A 84 14.42 -4.53 18.77
N ASN A 85 13.23 -4.12 19.23
CA ASN A 85 12.31 -4.97 19.98
C ASN A 85 11.05 -5.31 19.16
N THR A 86 10.50 -6.50 19.44
CA THR A 86 9.24 -6.99 18.87
C THR A 86 8.11 -7.03 19.90
N SER A 87 8.30 -6.37 21.05
CA SER A 87 7.34 -6.34 22.16
C SER A 87 6.14 -5.46 21.84
N SER A 88 4.98 -5.89 22.35
CA SER A 88 3.65 -5.30 22.14
C SER A 88 3.48 -3.85 22.61
N GLU A 89 4.44 -3.29 23.35
CA GLU A 89 4.38 -1.91 23.86
C GLU A 89 4.78 -0.86 22.79
N GLU A 90 5.49 -1.27 21.73
CA GLU A 90 5.93 -0.37 20.64
C GLU A 90 4.92 -0.29 19.47
N GLU A 91 3.81 -1.05 19.54
CA GLU A 91 2.70 -0.89 18.58
C GLU A 91 2.10 0.52 18.67
N GLU A 92 2.16 1.15 19.85
CA GLU A 92 1.73 2.54 20.10
C GLU A 92 2.72 3.58 19.51
N GLU A 93 4.03 3.33 19.51
CA GLU A 93 5.02 4.25 18.91
C GLU A 93 4.95 4.25 17.39
N ALA A 94 4.69 3.09 16.77
CA ALA A 94 4.52 2.99 15.33
C ALA A 94 3.28 3.78 14.82
N ASP A 95 2.34 4.16 15.70
CA ASP A 95 1.20 5.03 15.38
C ASP A 95 1.56 6.52 15.39
N SER A 96 2.73 6.90 15.88
CA SER A 96 3.28 8.24 15.65
C SER A 96 3.76 8.38 14.19
N GLU A 97 3.70 9.60 13.63
CA GLU A 97 4.23 9.85 12.28
C GLU A 97 5.77 9.77 12.22
N ASP A 98 6.42 9.93 13.37
CA ASP A 98 7.87 9.94 13.52
C ASP A 98 8.48 8.53 13.39
N GLY A 99 9.73 8.45 12.94
CA GLY A 99 10.49 7.19 12.86
C GLY A 99 10.25 6.30 11.63
N TRP A 100 9.29 6.64 10.76
CA TRP A 100 9.10 5.94 9.48
C TRP A 100 10.11 6.37 8.42
N ILE A 101 10.75 5.38 7.80
CA ILE A 101 11.83 5.56 6.82
C ILE A 101 11.35 5.10 5.45
N ARG A 102 11.61 5.91 4.41
CA ARG A 102 11.28 5.54 3.04
C ARG A 102 12.09 4.32 2.59
N VAL A 103 11.42 3.40 1.90
CA VAL A 103 12.07 2.31 1.19
C VAL A 103 12.95 2.91 0.08
N ASN A 104 14.16 2.37 -0.08
CA ASN A 104 15.15 2.88 -1.05
C ASN A 104 14.83 2.45 -2.48
N GLN A 105 14.27 1.26 -2.65
CA GLN A 105 14.00 0.68 -3.96
C GLN A 105 12.82 -0.30 -3.91
N VAL A 106 11.99 -0.28 -4.95
CA VAL A 106 10.85 -1.21 -5.11
C VAL A 106 10.93 -1.89 -6.47
N ILE A 107 11.10 -3.21 -6.48
CA ILE A 107 11.18 -3.99 -7.71
C ILE A 107 10.01 -4.97 -7.78
N LYS A 108 9.32 -5.03 -8.91
CA LYS A 108 8.38 -6.12 -9.19
C LYS A 108 9.14 -7.39 -9.55
N THR A 109 9.06 -8.42 -8.71
CA THR A 109 9.79 -9.69 -8.91
C THR A 109 9.03 -10.71 -9.74
N ASP A 110 7.70 -10.71 -9.61
CA ASP A 110 6.80 -11.57 -10.39
C ASP A 110 5.46 -10.86 -10.61
N SER A 111 4.45 -11.55 -11.16
CA SER A 111 3.16 -10.94 -11.45
C SER A 111 2.38 -10.46 -10.22
N THR A 112 2.72 -10.95 -9.03
CA THR A 112 1.99 -10.73 -7.77
C THR A 112 2.85 -10.26 -6.60
N SER A 113 4.16 -10.14 -6.78
CA SER A 113 5.11 -9.84 -5.70
C SER A 113 6.01 -8.66 -6.01
N LEU A 114 6.34 -7.94 -4.94
CA LEU A 114 7.34 -6.88 -4.92
C LEU A 114 8.47 -7.25 -3.95
N MET A 115 9.67 -6.78 -4.26
CA MET A 115 10.82 -6.74 -3.36
C MET A 115 11.11 -5.29 -3.00
N LEU A 116 11.21 -5.01 -1.71
CA LEU A 116 11.48 -3.70 -1.15
C LEU A 116 12.86 -3.72 -0.49
N THR A 117 13.78 -2.89 -0.94
CA THR A 117 15.09 -2.72 -0.28
C THR A 117 15.04 -1.51 0.63
N TYR A 118 15.37 -1.69 1.91
CA TYR A 118 15.33 -0.62 2.91
C TYR A 118 16.67 -0.46 3.62
N GLN A 119 16.85 0.67 4.30
CA GLN A 119 18.01 0.92 5.13
C GLN A 119 17.60 1.54 6.46
N CYS A 120 17.70 0.75 7.52
CA CYS A 120 17.53 1.23 8.89
C CYS A 120 18.84 1.85 9.42
N PRO A 121 18.77 2.77 10.40
CA PRO A 121 19.93 3.15 11.18
C PRO A 121 20.52 1.94 11.91
N GLY A 122 21.83 1.73 11.79
CA GLY A 122 22.50 0.57 12.39
C GLY A 122 22.22 -0.74 11.62
N ASN A 123 22.24 -1.87 12.33
CA ASN A 123 21.97 -3.21 11.78
C ASN A 123 20.62 -3.75 12.27
N ILE A 124 19.65 -2.84 12.39
CA ILE A 124 18.29 -3.11 12.88
C ILE A 124 17.42 -3.54 11.69
N LEU A 125 16.53 -4.51 11.90
CA LEU A 125 15.60 -4.97 10.88
C LEU A 125 14.29 -4.16 10.93
N ALA A 126 13.60 -4.09 9.79
CA ALA A 126 12.27 -3.52 9.74
C ALA A 126 11.26 -4.43 10.46
N THR A 127 10.48 -3.85 11.37
CA THR A 127 9.43 -4.57 12.11
C THR A 127 8.06 -4.33 11.51
N SER A 128 7.85 -3.19 10.82
CA SER A 128 6.58 -2.82 10.19
C SER A 128 6.78 -2.19 8.82
N LEU A 129 5.78 -2.33 7.95
CA LEU A 129 5.70 -1.73 6.63
C LEU A 129 4.36 -1.01 6.49
N ARG A 130 4.37 0.21 5.95
CA ARG A 130 3.16 0.96 5.59
C ARG A 130 3.17 1.42 4.13
N TYR A 131 1.98 1.71 3.64
CA TYR A 131 1.69 2.09 2.25
C TYR A 131 0.51 3.06 2.19
N ILE A 132 0.65 4.14 1.39
CA ILE A 132 -0.37 5.21 1.24
C ILE A 132 -0.86 5.72 2.61
N TRP A 133 0.06 5.94 3.55
CA TRP A 133 -0.31 6.31 4.93
C TRP A 133 -0.25 7.83 5.23
N LYS A 134 0.16 8.64 4.24
CA LYS A 134 0.17 10.11 4.35
C LYS A 134 -1.11 10.69 3.77
N ASP A 135 -1.47 11.90 4.19
CA ASP A 135 -2.64 12.65 3.68
C ASP A 135 -2.62 12.83 2.15
N ASN A 136 -1.43 13.08 1.59
CA ASN A 136 -1.22 13.19 0.14
C ASN A 136 -0.01 12.34 -0.29
N PRO A 137 -0.18 11.01 -0.35
CA PRO A 137 0.92 10.07 -0.51
C PRO A 137 1.36 9.90 -1.96
N CYS A 138 0.52 10.30 -2.93
CA CYS A 138 0.79 10.20 -4.36
C CYS A 138 -0.12 11.17 -5.13
N GLU A 139 0.15 11.37 -6.43
CA GLU A 139 -0.85 11.96 -7.31
C GLU A 139 -1.94 10.94 -7.68
N PHE A 140 -3.18 11.40 -7.88
CA PHE A 140 -4.27 10.51 -8.28
C PHE A 140 -3.93 9.71 -9.55
N LYS A 141 -4.27 8.42 -9.56
CA LYS A 141 -3.91 7.44 -10.61
C LYS A 141 -2.41 7.20 -10.81
N LYS A 142 -1.56 7.69 -9.90
CA LYS A 142 -0.10 7.48 -9.90
C LYS A 142 0.43 6.92 -8.58
N CYS A 143 -0.44 6.36 -7.75
CA CYS A 143 -0.02 5.56 -6.60
C CYS A 143 0.74 4.31 -7.05
N ALA A 144 1.42 3.61 -6.14
CA ALA A 144 2.43 2.64 -6.53
C ALA A 144 1.82 1.33 -7.05
N VAL A 145 0.82 0.75 -6.37
CA VAL A 145 0.32 -0.59 -6.70
C VAL A 145 -1.13 -0.58 -7.15
N TYR A 146 -1.37 -1.15 -8.33
CA TYR A 146 -2.69 -1.29 -8.96
C TYR A 146 -2.94 -2.73 -9.41
N GLY A 147 -4.20 -3.12 -9.49
CA GLY A 147 -4.57 -4.36 -10.18
C GLY A 147 -4.40 -4.17 -11.69
N GLU A 148 -3.65 -5.05 -12.36
CA GLU A 148 -3.27 -4.85 -13.76
C GLU A 148 -4.47 -4.78 -14.71
N LYS A 149 -5.51 -5.58 -14.46
CA LYS A 149 -6.75 -5.61 -15.26
C LYS A 149 -7.83 -4.66 -14.74
N SER A 150 -7.96 -4.50 -13.42
CA SER A 150 -9.05 -3.76 -12.80
C SER A 150 -8.78 -2.26 -12.69
N ASP A 151 -7.51 -1.84 -12.79
CA ASP A 151 -7.05 -0.46 -12.56
C ASP A 151 -7.49 0.11 -11.18
N LEU A 152 -7.74 -0.79 -10.23
CA LEU A 152 -8.05 -0.43 -8.85
C LEU A 152 -6.76 -0.32 -8.03
N PRO A 153 -6.57 0.79 -7.28
CA PRO A 153 -5.41 0.96 -6.42
C PRO A 153 -5.47 -0.02 -5.24
N GLY A 154 -4.31 -0.46 -4.75
CA GLY A 154 -4.20 -1.07 -3.44
C GLY A 154 -4.65 -0.09 -2.34
N PRO A 155 -5.34 -0.55 -1.27
CA PRO A 155 -5.74 0.31 -0.16
C PRO A 155 -4.54 0.64 0.73
N PRO A 156 -4.64 1.70 1.56
CA PRO A 156 -3.64 1.97 2.57
C PRO A 156 -3.54 0.82 3.57
N PHE A 157 -2.33 0.58 4.06
CA PHE A 157 -2.09 -0.40 5.11
C PHE A 157 -0.89 -0.02 5.96
N LYS A 158 -0.89 -0.54 7.18
CA LYS A 158 0.25 -0.61 8.10
C LYS A 158 0.23 -2.01 8.68
N LEU A 159 1.26 -2.81 8.40
CA LEU A 159 1.29 -4.23 8.71
C LEU A 159 2.68 -4.64 9.24
N LYS A 160 2.70 -5.63 10.12
CA LYS A 160 3.95 -6.21 10.66
C LYS A 160 4.71 -6.96 9.57
N VAL A 161 6.03 -6.87 9.60
CA VAL A 161 6.94 -7.66 8.78
C VAL A 161 7.24 -8.96 9.51
N ASN A 162 6.93 -10.10 8.88
CA ASN A 162 7.24 -11.40 9.45
C ASN A 162 8.73 -11.72 9.27
N SER A 163 9.32 -12.45 10.22
CA SER A 163 10.76 -12.79 10.20
C SER A 163 11.19 -13.70 9.04
N SER A 164 10.24 -14.37 8.37
CA SER A 164 10.50 -15.24 7.22
C SER A 164 9.25 -15.42 6.38
N CYS A 165 9.43 -15.67 5.08
CA CYS A 165 8.33 -16.01 4.18
C CYS A 165 7.95 -17.48 4.32
N ILE A 166 6.66 -17.78 4.24
CA ILE A 166 6.15 -19.14 4.15
C ILE A 166 6.27 -19.59 2.69
N LEU A 167 7.08 -20.62 2.46
CA LEU A 167 7.30 -21.23 1.14
C LEU A 167 6.01 -21.85 0.56
#